data_AF-A0A2L2Z8N8-F1
#
_entry.id   AF-A0A2L2Z8N8-F1
#
_cell.length_a   1.000
_cell.length_b   1.000
_cell.length_c   1.000
_cell.angle_alpha   90.00
_cell.angle_beta   90.00
_cell.angle_gamma   90.00
#
_symmetry.space_group_name_H-M   'P 1'
#
loop_
_entity.id
_entity.type
_entity.pdbx_description
1 polymer ?
#
loop_
_entity_poly.entity_id
_entity_poly.type
_entity_poly.pdbx_seq_one_letter_code
_entity_poly.pdbx_strand_id
1 'polypeptide(L)' 'MPSTSVNDVNLHDFVKALSAHFKMSGKLKVPEFVDVVKTGMHTELAPYDEDWLYTRCASVARHLFIRSPACVGALTKIYG' A
#
# COMPACT_ATOMS: atom_id res chain seq x y z
N MET A 1 15.12 19.44 -16.08
CA MET A 1 13.72 18.98 -15.98
C MET A 1 13.12 19.64 -14.75
N PRO A 2 11.87 20.15 -14.81
CA PRO A 2 11.19 20.65 -13.62
C PRO A 2 11.04 19.53 -12.59
N SER A 3 11.08 19.85 -11.30
CA SER A 3 10.86 18.88 -10.23
C SER A 3 9.42 18.36 -10.28
N THR A 4 9.25 17.05 -10.42
CA THR A 4 7.94 16.40 -10.43
C THR A 4 7.59 15.92 -9.02
N SER A 5 6.38 16.21 -8.57
CA SER A 5 5.86 15.78 -7.27
C SER A 5 4.95 14.54 -7.41
N VAL A 6 4.59 13.93 -6.27
CA VAL A 6 3.69 12.75 -6.22
C VAL A 6 2.29 13.05 -6.81
N ASN A 7 1.89 14.32 -6.85
CA ASN A 7 0.59 14.73 -7.39
C ASN A 7 0.58 14.87 -8.91
N ASP A 8 1.75 14.97 -9.54
CA ASP A 8 1.89 15.21 -10.99
C ASP A 8 1.97 13.90 -11.79
N VAL A 9 1.98 12.76 -11.10
CA VAL A 9 2.10 11.41 -11.69
C VAL A 9 0.80 10.64 -11.57
N ASN A 10 0.58 9.70 -12.49
CA ASN A 10 -0.55 8.78 -12.40
C ASN A 10 -0.46 7.96 -11.10
N LEU A 11 -1.60 7.91 -10.38
CA LEU A 11 -1.71 7.21 -9.10
C LEU A 11 -1.36 5.72 -9.21
N HIS A 12 -1.90 5.03 -10.21
CA HIS A 12 -1.71 3.58 -10.34
C HIS A 12 -0.26 3.24 -10.66
N ASP A 13 0.35 3.98 -11.58
CA ASP A 13 1.74 3.76 -11.96
C ASP A 13 2.70 4.04 -10.80
N PHE A 14 2.43 5.11 -10.03
CA PHE A 14 3.23 5.44 -8.85
C PHE A 14 3.17 4.33 -7.78
N VAL A 15 1.96 3.83 -7.46
CA VAL A 15 1.81 2.77 -6.45
C VAL A 15 2.51 1.49 -6.89
N LYS A 16 2.43 1.13 -8.18
CA LYS A 16 3.09 -0.05 -8.74
C LYS A 16 4.62 0.07 -8.72
N ALA A 17 5.16 1.25 -9.06
CA ALA A 17 6.59 1.50 -8.99
C ALA A 17 7.09 1.48 -7.53
N LEU A 18 6.33 2.07 -6.60
CA LEU A 18 6.69 2.11 -5.19
C LEU A 18 6.62 0.74 -4.52
N SER A 19 5.64 -0.11 -4.88
CA SER A 19 5.57 -1.48 -4.37
C SER A 19 6.76 -2.33 -4.84
N ALA A 20 7.17 -2.19 -6.10
CA ALA A 20 8.37 -2.83 -6.63
C ALA A 20 9.64 -2.37 -5.89
N HIS A 21 9.76 -1.07 -5.59
CA HIS A 21 10.86 -0.53 -4.81
C HIS A 21 10.89 -1.08 -3.37
N PHE A 22 9.73 -1.21 -2.73
CA PHE A 22 9.60 -1.82 -1.41
C PHE A 22 10.01 -3.28 -1.38
N LYS A 23 9.62 -4.05 -2.40
CA LYS A 23 10.03 -5.44 -2.57
C LYS A 23 11.55 -5.56 -2.75
N MET A 24 12.14 -4.74 -3.62
CA MET A 24 13.59 -4.74 -3.88
C MET A 24 14.42 -4.31 -2.65
N SER A 25 13.88 -3.38 -1.86
CA SER A 25 14.56 -2.89 -0.65
C SER A 25 14.72 -3.96 0.43
N GLY A 26 13.78 -4.91 0.53
CA GLY A 26 13.83 -6.01 1.51
C GLY A 26 13.74 -5.58 2.98
N LYS A 27 13.54 -4.28 3.27
CA LYS A 27 13.50 -3.71 4.63
C LYS A 27 12.14 -3.83 5.31
N LEU A 28 11.09 -4.11 4.53
CA LEU A 28 9.74 -4.28 5.05
C LEU A 28 9.62 -5.65 5.71
N LYS A 29 9.32 -5.65 7.02
CA LYS A 29 9.00 -6.87 7.75
C LYS A 29 7.63 -7.36 7.33
N VAL A 30 7.60 -8.42 6.54
CA VAL A 30 6.37 -9.11 6.16
C VAL A 30 5.96 -10.04 7.31
N PRO A 31 4.73 -9.93 7.84
CA PRO A 31 4.24 -10.87 8.84
C PRO A 31 4.12 -12.29 8.27
N GLU A 32 4.32 -13.29 9.12
CA GLU A 32 4.27 -14.71 8.72
C GLU A 32 2.89 -15.12 8.19
N PHE A 33 1.81 -14.51 8.69
CA PHE A 33 0.43 -14.85 8.34
C PHE A 33 -0.10 -14.19 7.05
N VAL A 34 0.75 -13.49 6.29
CA VAL A 34 0.34 -12.66 5.13
C VAL A 34 -0.37 -13.44 4.03
N ASP A 35 -0.08 -14.73 3.94
CA ASP A 35 -0.59 -15.72 3.00
C ASP A 35 -1.95 -16.30 3.41
N VAL A 36 -2.25 -16.33 4.71
CA VAL A 36 -3.50 -16.90 5.25
C VAL A 36 -4.58 -15.84 5.48
N VAL A 37 -4.19 -14.59 5.77
CA VAL A 37 -5.15 -13.57 6.17
C VAL A 37 -5.96 -12.99 5.02
N LYS A 38 -7.23 -12.73 5.31
CA LYS A 38 -8.08 -11.85 4.50
C LYS A 38 -7.85 -10.38 4.88
N THR A 39 -8.03 -9.47 3.92
CA THR A 39 -7.72 -8.05 4.12
C THR A 39 -8.78 -7.28 4.90
N GLY A 40 -10.00 -7.81 5.01
CA GLY A 40 -11.08 -7.20 5.76
C GLY A 40 -12.17 -8.20 6.13
N MET A 41 -13.09 -7.80 7.02
CA MET A 41 -14.23 -8.66 7.38
C MET A 41 -15.14 -8.92 6.17
N HIS A 42 -15.23 -7.94 5.26
CA HIS A 42 -16.08 -7.95 4.08
C HIS A 42 -15.56 -8.84 2.93
N THR A 43 -14.30 -9.29 2.99
CA THR A 43 -13.74 -10.24 2.02
C THR A 43 -13.90 -11.67 2.52
N GLU A 44 -14.19 -12.61 1.62
CA GLU A 44 -14.29 -14.04 1.94
C GLU A 44 -12.95 -14.77 1.76
N LEU A 45 -12.16 -14.36 0.75
CA LEU A 45 -10.90 -15.00 0.36
C LEU A 45 -9.71 -14.07 0.60
N ALA A 46 -8.52 -14.66 0.69
CA ALA A 46 -7.26 -13.92 0.70
C ALA A 46 -7.00 -13.27 -0.68
N PRO A 47 -6.20 -12.19 -0.74
CA PRO A 47 -5.81 -11.58 -2.00
C PRO A 47 -5.08 -12.57 -2.91
N TYR A 48 -5.39 -12.54 -4.22
CA TYR A 48 -4.73 -13.39 -5.22
C TYR A 48 -3.26 -13.02 -5.48
N ASP A 49 -2.89 -11.78 -5.20
CA ASP A 49 -1.51 -11.30 -5.37
C ASP A 49 -0.70 -11.64 -4.11
N GLU A 50 0.33 -12.46 -4.23
CA GLU A 50 1.24 -12.81 -3.13
C GLU A 50 1.97 -11.59 -2.56
N ASP A 51 2.19 -10.56 -3.38
CA ASP A 51 2.86 -9.32 -3.01
C ASP A 51 1.90 -8.23 -2.53
N TRP A 52 0.64 -8.57 -2.25
CA TRP A 52 -0.43 -7.60 -1.93
C TRP A 52 -0.04 -6.65 -0.79
N LEU A 53 0.76 -7.12 0.18
CA LEU A 53 1.19 -6.32 1.32
C LEU A 53 2.09 -5.16 0.89
N TYR A 54 2.98 -5.37 -0.09
CA TYR A 54 3.84 -4.30 -0.62
C TYR A 54 3.01 -3.22 -1.33
N THR A 55 2.01 -3.66 -2.11
CA THR A 55 1.05 -2.76 -2.75
C THR A 55 0.21 -1.99 -1.72
N ARG A 56 -0.20 -2.65 -0.63
CA ARG A 56 -0.91 -2.01 0.49
C ARG A 56 -0.03 -0.96 1.18
N CYS A 57 1.21 -1.28 1.50
CA CYS A 57 2.16 -0.34 2.10
C CYS A 57 2.42 0.87 1.19
N ALA A 58 2.57 0.65 -0.13
CA ALA A 58 2.75 1.73 -1.10
C ALA A 58 1.52 2.67 -1.14
N SER A 59 0.32 2.11 -1.13
CA SER A 59 -0.93 2.88 -1.07
C SER A 59 -1.02 3.72 0.23
N VAL A 60 -0.71 3.11 1.38
CA VAL A 60 -0.73 3.79 2.68
C VAL A 60 0.29 4.92 2.73
N ALA A 61 1.52 4.68 2.26
CA ALA A 61 2.57 5.69 2.22
C ALA A 61 2.17 6.90 1.36
N ARG A 62 1.56 6.66 0.19
CA ARG A 62 1.01 7.74 -0.65
C ARG A 62 -0.13 8.47 0.04
N HIS A 63 -1.04 7.76 0.69
CA HIS A 63 -2.16 8.39 1.40
C HIS A 63 -1.65 9.31 2.52
N LEU A 64 -0.68 8.85 3.30
CA LEU A 64 -0.03 9.66 4.33
C LEU A 64 0.67 10.89 3.75
N PHE A 65 1.31 10.77 2.59
CA PHE A 65 1.94 11.92 1.93
C PHE A 65 0.93 13.02 1.55
N ILE A 66 -0.25 12.64 1.05
CA ILE A 66 -1.26 13.60 0.55
C ILE A 66 -2.17 14.11 1.68
N ARG A 67 -2.56 13.23 2.60
CA ARG A 67 -3.51 13.51 3.68
C ARG A 67 -2.94 13.09 5.03
N SER A 68 -1.96 13.86 5.49
CA SER A 68 -1.43 13.76 6.86
C SER A 68 -2.17 14.73 7.81
N PRO A 69 -2.49 14.33 9.06
CA PRO A 69 -2.25 13.03 9.69
C PRO A 69 -3.39 12.02 9.46
N ALA A 70 -3.05 10.74 9.28
CA ALA A 70 -4.00 9.63 9.22
C ALA A 70 -3.62 8.54 10.23
N CYS A 71 -4.57 8.20 11.11
CA CYS A 71 -4.40 7.13 12.10
C CYS A 71 -5.00 5.81 11.60
N VAL A 72 -4.76 4.73 12.35
CA VAL A 72 -5.28 3.38 12.04
C VAL A 72 -6.79 3.38 11.76
N GLY A 73 -7.59 4.08 12.57
CA GLY A 73 -9.04 4.16 12.37
C GLY A 73 -9.49 4.90 11.09
N ALA A 74 -8.67 5.82 10.58
CA ALA A 74 -8.94 6.46 9.29
C ALA A 74 -8.59 5.51 8.13
N LEU A 75 -7.48 4.79 8.25
CA LEU A 75 -7.06 3.81 7.24
C LEU A 75 -8.05 2.64 7.13
N THR A 76 -8.57 2.13 8.24
CA THR A 76 -9.61 1.08 8.20
C THR A 76 -10.87 1.55 7.49
N LYS A 77 -11.26 2.82 7.66
CA LYS A 77 -12.42 3.39 6.94
C LYS A 77 -12.18 3.56 5.44
N ILE A 78 -10.95 3.83 5.02
CA ILE A 78 -10.59 4.00 3.59
C ILE A 78 -10.48 2.65 2.89
N TYR A 79 -9.88 1.66 3.56
CA TYR A 79 -9.58 0.35 2.96
C TYR A 79 -10.65 -0.73 3.19
N GLY A 80 -11.57 -0.51 4.14
CA GLY A 80 -12.75 -1.37 4.37
C GLY A 80 -12.49 -2.57 5.26
#